data_AF-A0A1I3TCE2-F1
#
_entry.id   AF-A0A1I3TCE2-F1
#
_cell.length_a   1.000
_cell.length_b   1.000
_cell.length_c   1.000
_cell.angle_alpha   90.00
_cell.angle_beta   90.00
_cell.angle_gamma   90.00
#
_symmetry.space_group_name_H-M   'P 1'
#
loop_
_entity.id
_entity.type
_entity.pdbx_description
1 polymer ?
#
loop_
_entity_poly.entity_id
_entity_poly.type
_entity_poly.pdbx_seq_one_letter_code
_entity_poly.pdbx_strand_id
1 'polypeptide(L)'
;MLAWLNRLFDGIARITSWLALGFLAFMMLAITLDVVARAAFGRAVPGLFEMTEMSMVMVVFMGLGATLLDDGHIRVTMMTDALPGPFSRGCTALAWGFAALTFLMLAWPSTQEAVYSFSIREFRWGYFQVPIWWAKIGVAAGLWFAALQAALHSLRIALKQIALPPLDAASPDAGDTPLH
;
A
#
# COMPACT_ATOMS: atom_id res chain seq x y z
N MET A 1 18.19 -18.20 -7.32
CA MET A 1 18.27 -16.97 -6.49
C MET A 1 17.03 -16.09 -6.63
N LEU A 2 16.64 -15.66 -7.84
CA LEU A 2 15.46 -14.81 -8.07
C LEU A 2 14.12 -15.43 -7.65
N ALA A 3 13.92 -16.73 -7.88
CA ALA A 3 12.70 -17.43 -7.48
C ALA A 3 12.50 -17.52 -5.95
N TRP A 4 13.59 -17.58 -5.19
CA TRP A 4 13.54 -17.57 -3.73
C TRP A 4 13.20 -16.18 -3.19
N LEU A 5 13.80 -15.15 -3.79
CA LEU A 5 13.45 -13.76 -3.49
C LEU A 5 11.97 -13.50 -3.75
N ASN A 6 11.45 -13.91 -4.91
CA ASN A 6 10.03 -13.68 -5.21
C ASN A 6 9.09 -14.35 -4.21
N ARG A 7 9.36 -15.60 -3.82
CA ARG A 7 8.56 -16.30 -2.81
C ARG A 7 8.60 -15.62 -1.44
N LEU A 8 9.74 -15.06 -1.04
CA LEU A 8 9.82 -14.29 0.21
C LEU A 8 8.99 -13.02 0.13
N PHE A 9 9.06 -12.28 -0.98
CA PHE A 9 8.25 -11.07 -1.16
C PHE A 9 6.76 -11.36 -1.21
N ASP A 10 6.35 -12.38 -1.95
CA ASP A 10 4.95 -12.80 -2.02
C ASP A 10 4.45 -13.26 -0.63
N GLY A 11 5.33 -13.93 0.14
CA GLY A 11 5.06 -14.30 1.52
C GLY A 11 4.86 -13.09 2.44
N ILE A 12 5.78 -12.11 2.40
CA ILE A 12 5.70 -10.90 3.23
C ILE A 12 4.48 -10.06 2.83
N ALA A 13 4.25 -9.84 1.53
CA ALA A 13 3.09 -9.10 1.02
C ALA A 13 1.77 -9.76 1.43
N ARG A 14 1.71 -11.09 1.41
CA ARG A 14 0.55 -11.85 1.89
C ARG A 14 0.35 -11.66 3.39
N ILE A 15 1.42 -11.72 4.18
CA ILE A 15 1.33 -11.51 5.63
C ILE A 15 0.83 -10.09 5.95
N THR A 16 1.39 -9.06 5.31
CA THR A 16 0.95 -7.67 5.54
C THR A 16 -0.50 -7.46 5.08
N SER A 17 -0.92 -8.12 3.99
CA SER A 17 -2.30 -8.10 3.52
C SER A 17 -3.27 -8.75 4.51
N TRP A 18 -2.93 -9.92 5.06
CA TRP A 18 -3.75 -10.56 6.09
C TRP A 18 -3.82 -9.72 7.36
N LEU A 19 -2.72 -9.06 7.74
CA LEU A 19 -2.70 -8.15 8.87
C LEU A 19 -3.61 -6.94 8.62
N ALA A 20 -3.52 -6.32 7.43
CA ALA A 20 -4.39 -5.22 7.01
C ALA A 20 -5.86 -5.64 7.05
N LEU A 21 -6.19 -6.83 6.52
CA LEU A 21 -7.55 -7.37 6.54
C LEU A 21 -8.06 -7.57 7.97
N GLY A 22 -7.20 -8.04 8.87
CA GLY A 22 -7.52 -8.18 10.30
C GLY A 22 -7.87 -6.84 10.95
N PHE A 23 -7.05 -5.81 10.72
CA PHE A 23 -7.35 -4.45 11.21
C PHE A 23 -8.61 -3.87 10.57
N LEU A 24 -8.86 -4.13 9.29
CA LEU A 24 -10.08 -3.69 8.60
C LEU A 24 -11.33 -4.35 9.20
N ALA A 25 -11.29 -5.66 9.44
CA ALA A 25 -12.38 -6.39 10.07
C ALA A 25 -12.64 -5.88 11.50
N PHE A 26 -11.57 -5.66 12.28
CA PHE A 26 -11.67 -5.05 13.61
C PHE A 26 -12.31 -3.66 13.53
N MET A 27 -11.85 -2.81 12.61
CA MET A 27 -12.38 -1.46 12.39
C MET A 27 -13.88 -1.48 12.05
N MET A 28 -14.30 -2.39 11.16
CA MET A 28 -15.70 -2.58 10.80
C MET A 28 -16.56 -2.95 12.03
N LEU A 29 -16.09 -3.93 12.82
CA LEU A 29 -16.79 -4.35 14.04
C LEU A 29 -16.85 -3.24 15.08
N ALA A 30 -15.74 -2.53 15.29
CA ALA A 30 -15.66 -1.41 16.23
C ALA A 30 -16.67 -0.32 15.86
N ILE A 31 -16.64 0.18 14.62
CA ILE A 31 -17.59 1.22 14.17
C ILE A 31 -19.05 0.74 14.31
N THR A 32 -19.31 -0.52 13.94
CA THR A 32 -20.67 -1.10 14.06
C THR A 32 -21.13 -1.12 15.52
N LEU A 33 -20.25 -1.53 16.45
CA LEU A 33 -20.54 -1.50 17.88
C LEU A 33 -20.75 -0.08 18.41
N ASP A 34 -19.96 0.90 17.96
CA ASP A 34 -20.14 2.30 18.37
C ASP A 34 -21.51 2.84 17.93
N VAL A 35 -21.92 2.56 16.69
CA VAL A 35 -23.24 2.98 16.17
C VAL A 35 -24.36 2.31 16.94
N VAL A 36 -24.28 1.00 17.21
CA VAL A 36 -25.27 0.27 18.00
C VAL A 36 -25.34 0.80 19.43
N ALA A 37 -24.19 1.05 20.08
CA ALA A 37 -24.14 1.58 21.43
C ALA A 37 -24.74 2.98 21.52
N ARG A 38 -24.48 3.84 20.52
CA ARG A 38 -25.07 5.17 20.44
C ARG A 38 -26.58 5.12 20.23
N ALA A 39 -27.07 4.18 19.42
CA ALA A 39 -28.49 3.99 19.19
C ALA A 39 -29.23 3.43 20.41
N ALA A 40 -28.63 2.48 21.15
CA ALA A 40 -29.26 1.81 22.28
C ALA A 40 -29.11 2.57 23.61
N PHE A 41 -27.95 3.19 23.85
CA PHE A 41 -27.58 3.80 25.13
C PHE A 41 -27.39 5.32 25.06
N GLY A 42 -27.55 5.93 23.88
CA GLY A 42 -27.42 7.39 23.70
C GLY A 42 -26.00 7.94 23.83
N ARG A 43 -24.98 7.07 23.97
CA ARG A 43 -23.57 7.44 24.15
C ARG A 43 -22.65 6.60 23.27
N ALA A 44 -21.62 7.24 22.73
CA ALA A 44 -20.54 6.56 22.03
C ALA A 44 -19.70 5.72 23.02
N VAL A 45 -19.03 4.69 22.52
CA VAL A 45 -18.14 3.87 23.35
C VAL A 45 -16.79 4.59 23.48
N PRO A 46 -16.36 4.95 24.70
CA PRO A 46 -15.09 5.64 24.89
C PRO A 46 -13.90 4.80 24.40
N GLY A 47 -12.95 5.42 23.70
CA GLY A 47 -11.74 4.76 23.20
C GLY A 47 -11.87 4.09 21.83
N LEU A 48 -13.10 3.84 21.35
CA LEU A 48 -13.31 3.18 20.05
C LEU A 48 -12.88 4.05 18.87
N PHE A 49 -13.05 5.37 18.99
CA PHE A 49 -12.63 6.34 17.97
C PHE A 49 -11.12 6.27 17.74
N GLU A 50 -10.34 6.35 18.83
CA GLU A 50 -8.89 6.29 18.79
C GLU A 50 -8.39 4.94 18.26
N MET A 51 -9.02 3.82 18.66
CA MET A 51 -8.67 2.49 18.13
C MET A 51 -8.96 2.36 16.63
N THR A 52 -10.05 2.95 16.15
CA THR A 52 -10.43 2.98 14.74
C THR A 52 -9.44 3.81 13.92
N GLU A 53 -9.00 4.97 14.44
CA GLU A 53 -7.98 5.82 13.81
C GLU A 53 -6.67 5.05 13.62
N MET A 54 -6.18 4.37 14.68
CA MET A 54 -4.94 3.60 14.58
C MET A 54 -5.10 2.38 13.66
N SER A 55 -6.28 1.76 13.63
CA SER A 55 -6.57 0.65 12.72
C SER A 55 -6.56 1.10 11.26
N MET A 56 -7.13 2.26 10.94
CA MET A 56 -7.07 2.84 9.59
C MET A 56 -5.62 3.04 9.15
N VAL A 57 -4.75 3.57 10.01
CA VAL A 57 -3.32 3.72 9.71
C VAL A 57 -2.71 2.35 9.37
N MET A 58 -3.00 1.32 10.16
CA MET A 58 -2.48 -0.02 9.89
C MET A 58 -3.00 -0.61 8.58
N VAL A 59 -4.30 -0.47 8.29
CA VAL A 59 -4.88 -0.94 7.02
C VAL A 59 -4.16 -0.30 5.84
N VAL A 60 -3.95 1.01 5.87
CA VAL A 60 -3.31 1.76 4.78
C VAL A 60 -1.87 1.29 4.58
N PHE A 61 -1.05 1.29 5.63
CA PHE A 61 0.39 1.03 5.49
C PHE A 61 0.75 -0.45 5.36
N MET A 62 -0.05 -1.36 5.92
CA MET A 62 0.13 -2.81 5.71
C MET A 62 -0.44 -3.27 4.37
N GLY A 63 -1.49 -2.62 3.86
CA GLY A 63 -2.08 -2.87 2.54
C GLY A 63 -1.25 -2.29 1.39
N LEU A 64 -0.48 -1.21 1.64
CA LEU A 64 0.30 -0.44 0.66
C LEU A 64 1.16 -1.32 -0.25
N GLY A 65 1.82 -2.34 0.31
CA GLY A 65 2.69 -3.24 -0.46
C GLY A 65 1.91 -4.11 -1.44
N ALA A 66 0.78 -4.68 -1.01
CA ALA A 66 -0.04 -5.51 -1.88
C ALA A 66 -0.70 -4.70 -3.00
N THR A 67 -1.18 -3.50 -2.69
CA THR A 67 -1.71 -2.59 -3.73
C THR A 67 -0.62 -2.20 -4.72
N LEU A 68 0.63 -2.06 -4.28
CA LEU A 68 1.76 -1.74 -5.16
C LEU A 68 2.19 -2.94 -6.03
N LEU A 69 1.80 -4.18 -5.67
CA LEU A 69 2.04 -5.39 -6.48
C LEU A 69 0.95 -5.53 -7.56
N ASP A 70 -0.32 -5.39 -7.16
CA ASP A 70 -1.48 -5.59 -8.02
C ASP A 70 -1.72 -4.38 -8.93
N ASP A 71 -1.74 -3.17 -8.37
CA ASP A 71 -1.83 -1.91 -9.11
C ASP A 71 -0.44 -1.39 -9.38
N GLY A 72 0.21 -1.95 -10.40
CA GLY A 72 1.51 -1.54 -10.89
C GLY A 72 1.51 -0.12 -11.49
N HIS A 73 1.17 0.89 -10.67
CA HIS A 73 0.79 2.26 -10.98
C HIS A 73 -0.29 2.35 -12.06
N ILE A 74 -1.09 3.42 -12.04
CA ILE A 74 -1.72 3.93 -13.25
C ILE A 74 -0.55 4.20 -14.18
N ARG A 75 -0.15 3.20 -14.98
CA ARG A 75 0.80 3.41 -16.07
C ARG A 75 0.27 4.63 -16.76
N VAL A 76 1.16 5.57 -17.05
CA VAL A 76 0.86 6.60 -18.03
C VAL A 76 0.84 5.88 -19.40
N THR A 77 -0.07 4.92 -19.56
CA THR A 77 -0.29 4.08 -20.74
C THR A 77 -0.44 4.99 -21.94
N MET A 78 -1.21 6.07 -21.78
CA MET A 78 -1.38 7.13 -22.78
C MET A 78 -0.06 7.69 -23.35
N MET A 79 1.01 7.80 -22.55
CA MET A 79 2.30 8.35 -22.98
C MET A 79 3.32 7.23 -23.30
N THR A 80 3.28 6.10 -22.60
CA THR A 80 4.21 4.98 -22.82
C THR A 80 3.83 4.07 -23.99
N ASP A 81 2.56 4.07 -24.39
CA ASP A 81 2.05 3.27 -25.52
C ASP A 81 2.33 3.96 -26.86
N ALA A 82 2.58 5.27 -26.84
CA ALA A 82 2.97 6.06 -28.02
C ALA A 82 4.47 5.99 -28.35
N LEU A 83 5.31 5.35 -27.51
CA LEU A 83 6.76 5.31 -27.69
C LEU A 83 7.28 3.90 -28.02
N PRO A 84 8.30 3.77 -28.89
CA PRO A 84 8.87 2.48 -29.27
C PRO A 84 9.41 1.72 -28.04
N GLY A 85 9.17 0.40 -28.04
CA GLY A 85 9.30 -0.51 -26.90
C GLY A 85 10.50 -0.33 -25.95
N PRO A 86 11.75 -0.08 -26.39
CA PRO A 86 12.87 0.09 -25.45
C PRO A 86 12.83 1.40 -24.64
N PHE A 87 12.30 2.49 -25.20
CA PHE A 87 12.25 3.78 -24.51
C PHE A 87 11.11 3.84 -23.49
N SER A 88 9.95 3.29 -23.86
CA SER A 88 8.80 3.10 -22.97
C SER A 88 9.21 2.36 -21.68
N ARG A 89 9.98 1.26 -21.80
CA ARG A 89 10.53 0.51 -20.65
C ARG A 89 11.46 1.35 -19.77
N GLY A 90 12.31 2.17 -20.37
CA GLY A 90 13.22 3.07 -19.65
C GLY A 90 12.44 4.08 -18.80
N CYS A 91 11.42 4.73 -19.39
CA CYS A 91 10.55 5.66 -18.68
C CYS A 91 9.78 4.98 -17.54
N THR A 92 9.24 3.77 -17.76
CA THR A 92 8.54 3.03 -16.69
C THR A 92 9.49 2.63 -15.57
N ALA A 93 10.70 2.15 -15.88
CA ALA A 93 11.69 1.80 -14.87
C ALA A 93 12.13 3.02 -14.05
N LEU A 94 12.33 4.18 -14.71
CA LEU A 94 12.63 5.44 -14.04
C LEU A 94 11.49 5.90 -13.14
N ALA A 95 10.24 5.84 -13.59
CA ALA A 95 9.07 6.20 -12.78
C ALA A 95 9.00 5.35 -11.49
N TRP A 96 9.21 4.05 -11.60
CA TRP A 96 9.29 3.16 -10.44
C TRP A 96 10.52 3.44 -9.56
N GLY A 97 11.64 3.85 -10.15
CA GLY A 97 12.82 4.30 -9.42
C GLY A 97 12.54 5.57 -8.61
N PHE A 98 11.82 6.53 -9.18
CA PHE A 98 11.36 7.72 -8.47
C PHE A 98 10.38 7.37 -7.34
N ALA A 99 9.42 6.49 -7.58
CA ALA A 99 8.51 6.03 -6.54
C ALA A 99 9.28 5.37 -5.37
N ALA A 100 10.27 4.52 -5.67
CA ALA A 100 11.13 3.91 -4.67
C ALA A 100 11.91 4.95 -3.86
N LEU A 101 12.47 5.95 -4.54
CA LEU A 101 13.18 7.06 -3.89
C LEU A 101 12.25 7.86 -2.98
N THR A 102 11.05 8.21 -3.44
CA THR A 102 10.05 8.94 -2.65
C THR A 102 9.69 8.15 -1.39
N PHE A 103 9.36 6.86 -1.52
CA PHE A 103 9.06 6.04 -0.34
C PHE A 103 10.25 5.93 0.62
N LEU A 104 11.47 5.85 0.12
CA LEU A 104 12.68 5.86 0.96
C LEU A 104 12.84 7.19 1.71
N MET A 105 12.60 8.32 1.04
CA MET A 105 12.64 9.66 1.65
C MET A 105 11.57 9.84 2.74
N LEU A 106 10.42 9.16 2.62
CA LEU A 106 9.38 9.13 3.66
C LEU A 106 9.69 8.13 4.78
N ALA A 107 10.28 6.98 4.45
CA ALA A 107 10.59 5.91 5.39
C ALA A 107 11.63 6.35 6.44
N TRP A 108 12.64 7.12 6.01
CA TRP A 108 13.71 7.57 6.89
C TRP A 108 13.22 8.43 8.08
N PRO A 109 12.58 9.60 7.88
CA PRO A 109 12.05 10.40 8.99
C PRO A 109 10.97 9.65 9.78
N SER A 110 10.12 8.85 9.11
CA SER A 110 9.12 8.03 9.81
C SER A 110 9.74 7.02 10.77
N THR A 111 10.91 6.48 10.43
CA THR A 111 11.66 5.57 11.31
C THR A 111 12.22 6.32 12.53
N GLN A 112 12.75 7.53 12.34
CA GLN A 112 13.23 8.36 13.44
C GLN A 112 12.09 8.72 14.40
N GLU A 113 10.94 9.11 13.85
CA GLU A 113 9.72 9.36 14.62
C GLU A 113 9.23 8.12 15.38
N ALA A 114 9.26 6.95 14.74
CA ALA A 114 8.86 5.69 15.38
C ALA A 114 9.78 5.33 16.55
N VAL A 115 11.10 5.46 16.37
CA VAL A 115 12.10 5.19 17.43
C VAL A 115 11.95 6.20 18.57
N TYR A 116 11.80 7.48 18.26
CA TYR A 116 11.58 8.52 19.26
C TYR A 116 10.32 8.24 20.07
N SER A 117 9.18 8.03 19.39
CA SER A 117 7.89 7.70 19.98
C SER A 117 7.93 6.45 20.87
N PHE A 118 8.66 5.42 20.43
CA PHE A 118 8.87 4.20 21.21
C PHE A 118 9.66 4.46 22.50
N SER A 119 10.70 5.30 22.44
CA SER A 119 11.55 5.61 23.61
C SER A 119 10.82 6.39 24.70
N ILE A 120 9.91 7.30 24.30
CA ILE A 120 9.10 8.08 25.24
C ILE A 120 7.79 7.39 25.62
N ARG A 121 7.52 6.19 25.08
CA ARG A 121 6.22 5.50 25.14
C ARG A 121 5.08 6.48 24.89
N GLU A 122 5.10 7.12 23.73
CA GLU A 122 4.19 8.22 23.43
C GLU A 122 2.73 7.79 23.55
N PHE A 123 1.98 8.52 24.36
CA PHE A 123 0.54 8.42 24.50
C PHE A 123 -0.11 9.66 23.90
N ARG A 124 -1.20 9.45 23.15
CA ARG A 124 -2.06 10.57 22.72
C ARG A 124 -3.05 10.86 23.83
N TRP A 125 -3.20 12.14 24.15
CA TRP A 125 -4.20 12.63 25.09
C TRP A 125 -5.55 12.73 24.37
N GLY A 126 -6.33 11.64 24.43
CA GLY A 126 -7.76 11.59 24.10
C GLY A 126 -8.61 11.45 25.38
N TYR A 127 -9.88 11.06 25.24
CA TYR A 127 -10.71 10.66 26.41
C TYR A 127 -10.09 9.44 27.14
N PHE A 128 -9.26 8.67 26.42
CA PHE A 128 -8.44 7.58 26.92
C PHE A 128 -6.99 7.73 26.43
N GLN A 129 -5.99 7.36 27.24
CA GLN A 129 -4.57 7.39 26.85
C GLN A 129 -4.25 6.19 25.95
N VAL A 130 -4.22 6.41 24.63
CA VAL A 130 -3.90 5.34 23.67
C VAL A 130 -2.43 5.43 23.28
N PRO A 131 -1.65 4.33 23.40
CA PRO A 131 -0.27 4.31 22.94
C PRO A 131 -0.24 4.47 21.42
N ILE A 132 0.63 5.32 20.88
CA ILE A 132 0.73 5.62 19.43
C ILE A 132 1.95 4.95 18.79
N TRP A 133 2.96 4.67 19.60
CA TRP A 133 4.28 4.21 19.13
C TRP A 133 4.19 2.99 18.20
N TRP A 134 3.27 2.06 18.46
CA TRP A 134 3.09 0.87 17.62
C TRP A 134 2.53 1.22 16.23
N ALA A 135 1.65 2.22 16.14
CA ALA A 135 1.15 2.75 14.87
C ALA A 135 2.27 3.38 14.05
N LYS A 136 3.11 4.22 14.67
CA LYS A 136 4.28 4.81 13.99
C LYS A 136 5.28 3.76 13.49
N ILE A 137 5.49 2.68 14.25
CA ILE A 137 6.31 1.53 13.80
C ILE A 137 5.68 0.87 12.57
N GLY A 138 4.37 0.64 12.57
CA GLY A 138 3.66 0.08 11.41
C GLY A 138 3.79 0.95 10.16
N VAL A 139 3.68 2.27 10.30
CA VAL A 139 3.91 3.23 9.21
C VAL A 139 5.32 3.11 8.64
N ALA A 140 6.34 3.15 9.51
CA ALA A 140 7.73 3.03 9.08
C ALA A 140 7.98 1.70 8.36
N ALA A 141 7.47 0.59 8.91
CA ALA A 141 7.60 -0.74 8.31
C ALA A 141 6.92 -0.83 6.93
N GLY A 142 5.70 -0.29 6.78
CA GLY A 142 4.97 -0.26 5.52
C GLY A 142 5.68 0.57 4.45
N LEU A 143 6.24 1.72 4.82
CA LEU A 143 7.02 2.57 3.92
C LEU A 143 8.32 1.91 3.44
N TRP A 144 9.05 1.23 4.35
CA TRP A 144 10.24 0.47 3.98
C TRP A 144 9.90 -0.68 3.01
N PHE A 145 8.79 -1.38 3.28
CA PHE A 145 8.34 -2.45 2.40
C PHE A 145 7.97 -1.92 1.01
N ALA A 146 7.24 -0.82 0.92
CA ALA A 146 6.90 -0.18 -0.35
C ALA A 146 8.12 0.35 -1.12
N ALA A 147 9.09 0.96 -0.42
CA ALA A 147 10.33 1.41 -1.05
C ALA A 147 11.11 0.25 -1.67
N LEU A 148 11.25 -0.85 -0.92
CA LEU A 148 11.94 -2.05 -1.37
C LEU A 148 11.23 -2.70 -2.57
N GLN A 149 9.91 -2.78 -2.53
CA GLN A 149 9.12 -3.35 -3.60
C GLN A 149 9.18 -2.50 -4.88
N ALA A 150 9.06 -1.17 -4.76
CA ALA A 150 9.20 -0.26 -5.89
C ALA A 150 10.58 -0.34 -6.54
N ALA A 151 11.64 -0.44 -5.74
CA ALA A 151 13.02 -0.58 -6.24
C ALA A 151 13.19 -1.88 -7.03
N LEU A 152 12.63 -2.99 -6.55
CA LEU A 152 12.68 -4.27 -7.25
C LEU A 152 11.85 -4.29 -8.52
N HIS A 153 10.67 -3.66 -8.54
CA HIS A 153 9.89 -3.47 -9.76
C HIS A 153 10.68 -2.69 -10.81
N SER A 154 11.30 -1.57 -10.43
CA SER A 154 12.18 -0.79 -11.31
C SER A 154 13.30 -1.67 -11.88
N LEU A 155 14.00 -2.42 -11.03
CA LEU A 155 15.12 -3.28 -11.44
C LEU A 155 14.68 -4.40 -12.39
N ARG A 156 13.53 -5.05 -12.14
CA ARG A 156 13.00 -6.13 -13.01
C ARG A 156 12.63 -5.62 -14.40
N ILE A 157 12.06 -4.41 -14.48
CA ILE A 157 11.74 -3.75 -15.75
C ILE A 157 13.04 -3.43 -16.50
N ALA A 158 14.04 -2.87 -15.82
CA ALA A 158 15.34 -2.55 -16.39
C ALA A 158 16.10 -3.79 -16.91
N LEU A 159 16.04 -4.91 -16.18
CA LEU A 159 16.67 -6.19 -16.55
C LEU A 159 15.92 -6.97 -17.65
N LYS A 160 14.90 -6.37 -18.27
CA LYS A 160 14.06 -6.96 -19.32
C LYS A 160 13.31 -8.24 -18.94
N GLN A 161 13.15 -8.53 -17.65
CA GLN A 161 12.55 -9.78 -17.16
C GLN A 161 11.02 -9.80 -17.22
N ILE A 162 10.38 -8.64 -17.44
CA ILE A 162 8.94 -8.50 -17.59
C ILE A 162 8.63 -8.18 -19.05
N ALA A 163 7.89 -9.06 -19.73
CA ALA A 163 7.32 -8.78 -21.05
C ALA A 163 6.24 -7.70 -20.91
N LEU A 164 6.32 -6.64 -21.70
CA LEU A 164 5.23 -5.66 -21.77
C LEU A 164 4.02 -6.37 -22.41
N PRO A 165 2.78 -6.10 -21.94
CA PRO A 165 1.58 -6.54 -22.64
C PRO A 165 1.63 -6.10 -24.11
N PRO A 166 1.19 -6.93 -25.07
CA PRO A 166 1.14 -6.55 -26.47
C PRO A 166 0.28 -5.29 -26.65
N LEU A 167 0.78 -4.33 -27.45
CA LEU A 167 0.12 -3.05 -27.75
C LEU A 167 -1.23 -3.21 -28.47
N ASP A 168 -1.54 -4.40 -28.97
CA ASP A 168 -2.73 -4.67 -29.80
C ASP A 168 -3.99 -5.04 -28.99
N ALA A 169 -3.91 -5.25 -27.67
CA ALA A 169 -5.09 -5.59 -26.86
C ALA A 169 -6.05 -4.41 -26.61
N ALA A 170 -5.68 -3.21 -27.08
CA ALA A 170 -6.49 -1.99 -26.98
C ALA A 170 -7.01 -1.52 -28.35
N SER A 171 -7.09 -2.38 -29.39
CA SER A 171 -8.06 -2.15 -30.45
C SER A 171 -9.45 -2.49 -29.89
N PRO A 172 -10.36 -1.52 -29.71
CA PRO A 172 -11.76 -1.88 -29.56
C PRO A 172 -12.13 -2.66 -30.81
N ASP A 173 -12.77 -3.81 -30.65
CA ASP A 173 -13.41 -4.53 -31.74
C ASP A 173 -14.30 -3.54 -32.53
N ALA A 174 -13.72 -3.01 -33.61
CA ALA A 174 -14.42 -2.45 -34.74
C ALA A 174 -15.03 -3.66 -35.45
N GLY A 175 -16.18 -4.09 -34.95
CA GLY A 175 -16.92 -5.23 -35.44
C GLY A 175 -18.41 -4.95 -35.35
N ASP A 176 -18.85 -3.95 -36.12
CA ASP A 176 -20.24 -3.82 -36.57
C ASP A 176 -20.80 -5.21 -36.87
N THR A 177 -21.76 -5.65 -36.06
CA THR A 177 -22.69 -6.69 -36.47
C THR A 177 -23.95 -5.97 -36.95
N PRO A 178 -24.22 -5.88 -38.26
CA PRO A 178 -25.53 -5.48 -38.72
C PRO A 178 -26.47 -6.63 -38.38
N LEU A 179 -27.29 -6.44 -37.35
CA LEU A 179 -28.44 -7.32 -37.12
C LEU A 179 -29.44 -7.06 -38.24
N HIS A 180 -29.50 -8.02 -39.16
CA HIS A 180 -30.61 -8.25 -40.07
C HIS A 180 -31.91 -8.49 -39.31
#